data_AF-A0A2M7C464-F1
#
_entry.id   AF-A0A2M7C464-F1
#
_cell.length_a   1.000
_cell.length_b   1.000
_cell.length_c   1.000
_cell.angle_alpha   90.00
_cell.angle_beta   90.00
_cell.angle_gamma   90.00
#
_symmetry.space_group_name_H-M   'P 1'
#
loop_
_entity.id
_entity.type
_entity.pdbx_description
1 polymer ?
#
loop_
_entity_poly.entity_id
_entity_poly.type
_entity_poly.pdbx_seq_one_letter_code
_entity_poly.pdbx_strand_id
1 'polypeptide(L)'
;PPLCKLYRDKGVELRGDAAARAIVAQMNRGYSLASSTPIPPPLQGEGRGGDGVIIFDMAAATEEDWRTEYLAPILSVRVVADLDAAIDHINTYSSQHTDSIVTENYSRAMRFLREVDSSSVMVNASTRFADGFEYGLGAEIGISTDKIHARGPVGMEGLTSQKYIVLGSGQIRT
;
A
#
# COMPACT_ATOMS: atom_id res chain seq x y z
N PRO A 1 -17.04 -0.77 11.58
CA PRO A 1 -16.01 -1.78 11.93
C PRO A 1 -14.90 -1.15 12.79
N PRO A 2 -14.21 -1.92 13.66
CA PRO A 2 -13.11 -1.42 14.50
C PRO A 2 -12.02 -0.69 13.70
N LEU A 3 -11.72 -1.18 12.49
CA LEU A 3 -10.70 -0.59 11.61
C LEU A 3 -11.06 0.82 11.11
N CYS A 4 -12.30 1.02 10.67
CA CYS A 4 -12.75 2.33 10.22
C CYS A 4 -12.74 3.36 11.36
N LYS A 5 -13.06 2.92 12.59
CA LYS A 5 -12.96 3.76 13.79
C LYS A 5 -11.51 4.18 14.02
N LEU A 6 -10.57 3.26 13.95
CA LEU A 6 -9.14 3.57 14.09
C LEU A 6 -8.67 4.60 13.05
N TYR A 7 -9.06 4.45 11.78
CA TYR A 7 -8.70 5.41 10.74
C TYR A 7 -9.28 6.80 11.00
N ARG A 8 -10.55 6.86 11.41
CA ARG A 8 -11.18 8.13 11.80
C ARG A 8 -10.49 8.77 12.99
N ASP A 9 -10.24 8.01 14.06
CA ASP A 9 -9.61 8.51 15.29
C ASP A 9 -8.19 9.01 15.02
N LYS A 10 -7.52 8.48 13.98
CA LYS A 10 -6.23 8.94 13.48
C LYS A 10 -6.31 10.08 12.44
N GLY A 11 -7.51 10.57 12.12
CA GLY A 11 -7.72 11.64 11.15
C GLY A 11 -7.40 11.25 9.72
N VAL A 12 -7.53 9.97 9.36
CA VAL A 12 -7.25 9.49 7.99
C VAL A 12 -8.43 9.80 7.06
N GLU A 13 -8.16 10.56 6.02
CA GLU A 13 -9.10 10.79 4.93
C GLU A 13 -9.18 9.55 4.04
N LEU A 14 -10.41 9.03 3.83
CA LEU A 14 -10.65 7.89 2.96
C LEU A 14 -11.19 8.37 1.62
N ARG A 15 -10.55 7.93 0.53
CA ARG A 15 -11.02 8.11 -0.84
C ARG A 15 -11.26 6.75 -1.45
N GLY A 16 -12.35 6.56 -2.18
CA GLY A 16 -12.61 5.26 -2.78
C GLY A 16 -13.46 5.28 -4.03
N ASP A 17 -13.37 4.19 -4.78
CA ASP A 17 -14.21 3.97 -5.95
C ASP A 17 -15.69 3.79 -5.56
N ALA A 18 -16.56 3.64 -6.55
CA ALA A 18 -18.00 3.48 -6.31
C ALA A 18 -18.32 2.24 -5.46
N ALA A 19 -17.57 1.15 -5.62
CA ALA A 19 -17.80 -0.10 -4.90
C ALA A 19 -17.35 0.01 -3.44
N ALA A 20 -16.18 0.58 -3.17
CA ALA A 20 -15.66 0.86 -1.83
C ALA A 20 -16.63 1.78 -1.06
N ARG A 21 -17.11 2.85 -1.71
CA ARG A 21 -18.09 3.76 -1.09
C ARG A 21 -19.43 3.08 -0.80
N ALA A 22 -19.88 2.18 -1.67
CA ALA A 22 -21.09 1.41 -1.42
C ALA A 22 -20.95 0.50 -0.18
N ILE A 23 -19.78 -0.11 0.03
CA ILE A 23 -19.48 -0.91 1.23
C ILE A 23 -19.55 -0.04 2.49
N VAL A 24 -18.93 1.14 2.49
CA VAL A 24 -18.98 2.08 3.64
C VAL A 24 -20.41 2.52 3.93
N ALA A 25 -21.20 2.83 2.90
CA ALA A 25 -22.60 3.21 3.04
C ALA A 25 -23.46 2.06 3.62
N GLN A 26 -23.17 0.80 3.29
CA GLN A 26 -23.82 -0.36 3.91
C GLN A 26 -23.42 -0.51 5.39
N MET A 27 -22.14 -0.32 5.71
CA MET A 27 -21.65 -0.36 7.09
C MET A 27 -22.35 0.68 7.97
N ASN A 28 -22.50 1.92 7.50
CA ASN A 28 -23.20 2.97 8.25
C ASN A 28 -24.67 2.62 8.53
N ARG A 29 -25.37 1.98 7.58
CA ARG A 29 -26.77 1.55 7.75
C ARG A 29 -26.92 0.48 8.83
N GLY A 30 -25.95 -0.44 8.95
CA GLY A 30 -25.93 -1.44 10.01
C GLY A 30 -25.75 -0.87 11.43
N TYR A 31 -25.17 0.33 11.56
CA TYR A 31 -24.96 1.02 12.84
C TYR A 31 -26.06 2.02 13.21
N SER A 32 -26.86 2.49 12.24
CA SER A 32 -27.95 3.46 12.46
C SER A 32 -29.19 2.88 13.14
N LEU A 33 -29.36 1.55 13.21
CA LEU A 33 -30.51 0.90 13.82
C LEU A 33 -30.39 0.74 15.35
N ALA A 34 -29.34 1.27 15.97
CA ALA A 34 -29.05 1.09 17.39
C ALA A 34 -29.50 2.24 18.32
N SER A 35 -30.16 3.30 17.84
CA SER A 35 -30.61 4.40 18.72
C SER A 35 -31.92 5.04 18.26
N SER A 36 -32.94 5.06 19.13
CA SER A 36 -34.33 5.45 18.86
C SER A 36 -34.75 6.77 19.55
N THR A 37 -34.03 7.87 19.34
CA THR A 37 -34.49 9.19 19.83
C THR A 37 -34.17 10.30 18.81
N PRO A 38 -35.07 11.29 18.61
CA PRO A 38 -34.91 12.28 17.55
C PRO A 38 -34.00 13.44 17.98
N ILE A 39 -33.10 13.86 17.08
CA ILE A 39 -32.06 14.88 17.29
C ILE A 39 -32.51 16.23 16.68
N PRO A 40 -32.28 17.38 17.36
CA PRO A 40 -32.63 18.72 16.86
C PRO A 40 -31.65 19.23 15.78
N PRO A 41 -31.94 20.34 15.06
CA PRO A 41 -31.22 20.69 13.85
C PRO A 41 -29.80 21.24 14.11
N PRO A 42 -28.89 21.17 13.13
CA PRO A 42 -27.46 21.33 13.36
C PRO A 42 -27.01 22.80 13.39
N LEU A 43 -26.03 23.09 14.25
CA LEU A 43 -25.19 24.29 14.18
C LEU A 43 -23.85 23.95 13.51
N GLN A 44 -23.33 24.90 12.72
CA GLN A 44 -22.14 24.74 11.89
C GLN A 44 -20.85 24.77 12.74
N GLY A 45 -19.97 23.80 12.50
CA GLY A 45 -18.63 23.74 13.08
C GLY A 45 -18.60 23.01 14.42
N GLU A 46 -17.62 22.11 14.56
CA GLU A 46 -17.41 21.17 15.67
C GLU A 46 -18.22 19.87 15.58
N GLY A 47 -17.57 18.83 15.05
CA GLY A 47 -18.00 17.44 15.22
C GLY A 47 -17.87 17.03 16.69
N ARG A 48 -18.85 17.41 17.52
CA ARG A 48 -19.15 16.71 18.76
C ARG A 48 -20.43 15.91 18.53
N GLY A 49 -20.23 14.62 18.24
CA GLY A 49 -21.32 13.64 18.27
C GLY A 49 -21.85 13.51 19.69
N GLY A 50 -22.93 14.24 20.00
CA GLY A 50 -23.96 13.72 20.87
C GLY A 50 -24.68 12.60 20.12
N ASP A 51 -24.92 11.49 20.83
CA ASP A 51 -25.67 10.30 20.40
C ASP A 51 -24.97 9.35 19.42
N GLY A 52 -24.03 8.54 19.94
CA GLY A 52 -23.88 7.09 19.68
C GLY A 52 -23.70 6.54 18.26
N VAL A 53 -23.84 7.33 17.19
CA VAL A 53 -23.86 6.89 15.80
C VAL A 53 -22.54 7.25 15.13
N ILE A 54 -21.75 6.22 14.84
CA ILE A 54 -20.45 6.33 14.19
C ILE A 54 -20.68 6.33 12.66
N ILE A 55 -20.77 7.52 12.03
CA ILE A 55 -20.89 7.66 10.55
C ILE A 55 -19.51 7.80 9.92
N PHE A 56 -19.13 6.87 9.04
CA PHE A 56 -17.89 6.95 8.26
C PHE A 56 -18.15 7.61 6.91
N ASP A 57 -17.35 8.62 6.57
CA ASP A 57 -17.37 9.24 5.25
C ASP A 57 -16.21 8.72 4.39
N MET A 58 -16.42 8.67 3.08
CA MET A 58 -15.43 8.28 2.09
C MET A 58 -15.66 9.12 0.82
N ALA A 59 -14.70 9.98 0.50
CA ALA A 59 -14.72 10.79 -0.71
C ALA A 59 -14.59 9.91 -1.96
N ALA A 60 -15.04 10.42 -3.10
CA ALA A 60 -14.83 9.74 -4.38
C ALA A 60 -13.36 9.83 -4.78
N ALA A 61 -12.71 8.69 -5.00
CA ALA A 61 -11.38 8.66 -5.60
C ALA A 61 -11.46 9.06 -7.08
N THR A 62 -10.48 9.83 -7.51
CA THR A 62 -10.22 10.22 -8.89
C THR A 62 -9.15 9.32 -9.52
N GLU A 63 -8.91 9.45 -10.82
CA GLU A 63 -7.83 8.70 -11.48
C GLU A 63 -6.44 9.10 -10.95
N GLU A 64 -6.28 10.37 -10.58
CA GLU A 64 -5.03 10.92 -10.03
C GLU A 64 -4.70 10.34 -8.65
N ASP A 65 -5.73 10.02 -7.86
CA ASP A 65 -5.57 9.42 -6.53
C ASP A 65 -4.86 8.07 -6.58
N TRP A 66 -4.93 7.34 -7.69
CA TRP A 66 -4.22 6.05 -7.84
C TRP A 66 -2.73 6.23 -8.11
N ARG A 67 -2.31 7.39 -8.65
CA ARG A 67 -0.90 7.71 -8.96
C ARG A 67 -0.22 8.55 -7.90
N THR A 68 -0.99 9.11 -6.97
CA THR A 68 -0.51 10.08 -6.00
C THR A 68 0.08 9.39 -4.76
N GLU A 69 1.33 9.72 -4.44
CA GLU A 69 1.90 9.46 -3.12
C GLU A 69 1.56 10.64 -2.19
N TYR A 70 0.74 10.40 -1.17
CA TYR A 70 0.19 11.49 -0.36
C TYR A 70 1.15 12.06 0.69
N LEU A 71 2.02 11.22 1.27
CA LEU A 71 2.83 11.56 2.46
C LEU A 71 2.02 12.23 3.59
N ALA A 72 0.75 11.86 3.70
CA ALA A 72 -0.26 12.45 4.57
C ALA A 72 -1.21 11.34 5.04
N PRO A 73 -2.04 11.57 6.08
CA PRO A 73 -3.06 10.61 6.50
C PRO A 73 -4.22 10.59 5.50
N ILE A 74 -3.95 10.15 4.27
CA ILE A 74 -4.92 9.98 3.17
C ILE A 74 -4.74 8.56 2.63
N LEU A 75 -5.84 7.85 2.42
CA LEU A 75 -5.85 6.48 1.92
C LEU A 75 -6.87 6.32 0.80
N SER A 76 -6.39 5.89 -0.35
CA SER A 76 -7.23 5.50 -1.50
C SER A 76 -7.54 4.00 -1.46
N VAL A 77 -8.81 3.66 -1.63
CA VAL A 77 -9.34 2.30 -1.51
C VAL A 77 -10.09 1.92 -2.78
N ARG A 78 -9.63 0.88 -3.45
CA ARG A 78 -10.26 0.31 -4.65
C ARG A 78 -10.75 -1.10 -4.37
N VAL A 79 -11.92 -1.46 -4.88
CA VAL A 79 -12.39 -2.85 -4.88
C VAL A 79 -12.07 -3.46 -6.24
N VAL A 80 -11.41 -4.62 -6.23
CA VAL A 80 -11.04 -5.37 -7.43
C VAL A 80 -11.74 -6.72 -7.45
N ALA A 81 -11.96 -7.27 -8.64
CA ALA A 81 -12.72 -8.50 -8.83
C ALA A 81 -11.96 -9.74 -8.31
N ASP A 82 -10.65 -9.79 -8.55
CA ASP A 82 -9.79 -10.94 -8.30
C ASP A 82 -8.31 -10.53 -8.17
N LEU A 83 -7.44 -11.55 -8.10
CA LEU A 83 -6.00 -11.36 -8.00
C LEU A 83 -5.40 -10.74 -9.27
N ASP A 84 -5.91 -11.09 -10.45
CA ASP A 84 -5.36 -10.61 -11.72
C ASP A 84 -5.59 -9.09 -11.82
N ALA A 85 -6.82 -8.64 -11.52
CA ALA A 85 -7.15 -7.22 -11.44
C ALA A 85 -6.34 -6.46 -10.37
N ALA A 86 -5.97 -7.12 -9.27
CA ALA A 86 -5.12 -6.53 -8.24
C ALA A 86 -3.67 -6.32 -8.74
N ILE A 87 -3.09 -7.35 -9.37
CA ILE A 87 -1.75 -7.30 -9.94
C ILE A 87 -1.68 -6.25 -11.05
N ASP A 88 -2.67 -6.22 -11.95
CA ASP A 88 -2.75 -5.23 -13.02
C ASP A 88 -2.84 -3.80 -12.48
N HIS A 89 -3.63 -3.59 -11.43
CA HIS A 89 -3.70 -2.29 -10.77
C HIS A 89 -2.34 -1.88 -10.19
N ILE A 90 -1.68 -2.77 -9.44
CA ILE A 90 -0.37 -2.48 -8.86
C ILE A 90 0.65 -2.17 -9.96
N ASN A 91 0.79 -3.01 -10.98
CA ASN A 91 1.77 -2.80 -12.04
C ASN A 91 1.48 -1.54 -12.89
N THR A 92 0.24 -1.04 -12.91
CA THR A 92 -0.15 0.18 -13.64
C THR A 92 0.09 1.47 -12.84
N TYR A 93 -0.10 1.42 -11.52
CA TYR A 93 -0.19 2.61 -10.67
C TYR A 93 0.91 2.71 -9.61
N SER A 94 1.52 1.59 -9.21
CA SER A 94 2.63 1.58 -8.24
C SER A 94 3.85 2.32 -8.79
N SER A 95 4.61 2.93 -7.88
CA SER A 95 5.95 3.44 -8.15
C SER A 95 7.00 2.31 -8.25
N GLN A 96 6.57 1.05 -8.20
CA GLN A 96 7.42 -0.14 -8.17
C GLN A 96 8.33 -0.18 -6.94
N HIS A 97 7.90 0.44 -5.84
CA HIS A 97 8.64 0.47 -4.59
C HIS A 97 8.33 -0.77 -3.74
N THR A 98 7.25 -0.76 -2.97
CA THR A 98 6.90 -1.88 -2.08
C THR A 98 5.43 -2.19 -2.13
N ASP A 99 5.11 -3.44 -2.41
CA ASP A 99 3.73 -3.94 -2.51
C ASP A 99 3.55 -5.22 -1.71
N SER A 100 2.36 -5.43 -1.15
CA SER A 100 2.09 -6.56 -0.25
C SER A 100 0.71 -7.15 -0.49
N ILE A 101 0.61 -8.48 -0.36
CA ILE A 101 -0.65 -9.22 -0.35
C ILE A 101 -0.93 -9.79 1.04
N VAL A 102 -2.19 -9.72 1.46
CA VAL A 102 -2.68 -10.47 2.63
C VAL A 102 -3.54 -11.64 2.14
N THR A 103 -3.06 -12.86 2.32
CA THR A 103 -3.77 -14.07 1.88
C THR A 103 -3.33 -15.32 2.64
N GLU A 104 -4.26 -16.26 2.84
CA GLU A 104 -3.97 -17.62 3.34
C GLU A 104 -3.80 -18.62 2.18
N ASN A 105 -4.03 -18.20 0.93
CA ASN A 105 -3.93 -19.07 -0.24
C ASN A 105 -2.49 -19.09 -0.76
N TYR A 106 -1.82 -20.23 -0.62
CA TYR A 106 -0.45 -20.43 -1.06
C TYR A 106 -0.22 -20.08 -2.54
N SER A 107 -1.07 -20.59 -3.43
CA SER A 107 -0.91 -20.36 -4.88
C SER A 107 -1.06 -18.88 -5.24
N ARG A 108 -1.97 -18.16 -4.58
CA ARG A 108 -2.14 -16.70 -4.78
C ARG A 108 -0.93 -15.92 -4.26
N ALA A 109 -0.39 -16.30 -3.10
CA ALA A 109 0.82 -15.70 -2.56
C ALA A 109 2.02 -15.86 -3.51
N MET A 110 2.24 -17.08 -4.03
CA MET A 110 3.36 -17.34 -4.96
C MET A 110 3.19 -16.62 -6.30
N ARG A 111 1.96 -16.51 -6.82
CA ARG A 111 1.67 -15.71 -8.01
C ARG A 111 1.96 -14.24 -7.79
N PHE A 112 1.46 -13.66 -6.70
CA PHE A 112 1.69 -12.26 -6.37
C PHE A 112 3.18 -11.91 -6.26
N LEU A 113 3.97 -12.73 -5.55
CA LEU A 113 5.42 -12.57 -5.44
C LEU A 113 6.16 -12.57 -6.79
N ARG A 114 5.63 -13.30 -7.78
CA ARG A 114 6.26 -13.46 -9.09
C ARG A 114 5.81 -12.39 -10.10
N GLU A 115 4.56 -11.99 -10.02
CA GLU A 115 3.88 -11.21 -11.07
C GLU A 115 3.80 -9.70 -10.75
N VAL A 116 3.95 -9.31 -9.48
CA VAL A 116 4.10 -7.90 -9.09
C VAL A 116 5.55 -7.46 -9.28
N ASP A 117 5.77 -6.40 -10.07
CA ASP A 117 7.10 -5.95 -10.47
C ASP A 117 7.60 -4.76 -9.65
N SER A 118 7.63 -4.93 -8.33
CA SER A 118 8.13 -3.93 -7.38
C SER A 118 9.49 -4.31 -6.81
N SER A 119 10.22 -3.34 -6.26
CA SER A 119 11.54 -3.57 -5.68
C SER A 119 11.49 -4.50 -4.48
N SER A 120 10.38 -4.46 -3.72
CA SER A 120 10.08 -5.33 -2.59
C SER A 120 8.64 -5.84 -2.67
N VAL A 121 8.44 -7.16 -2.75
CA VAL A 121 7.11 -7.79 -2.77
C VAL A 121 6.93 -8.70 -1.55
N MET A 122 5.82 -8.53 -0.84
CA MET A 122 5.62 -9.16 0.48
C MET A 122 4.33 -9.97 0.56
N VAL A 123 4.31 -10.97 1.44
CA VAL A 123 3.12 -11.78 1.77
C VAL A 123 2.90 -11.70 3.27
N ASN A 124 1.71 -11.27 3.68
CA ASN A 124 1.29 -11.17 5.08
C ASN A 124 2.26 -10.36 5.97
N ALA A 125 2.96 -9.40 5.39
CA ALA A 125 3.88 -8.51 6.08
C ALA A 125 3.61 -7.05 5.70
N SER A 126 3.89 -6.14 6.63
CA SER A 126 3.76 -4.70 6.42
C SER A 126 4.75 -4.20 5.40
N THR A 127 4.33 -3.33 4.47
CA THR A 127 5.22 -2.68 3.50
C THR A 127 6.31 -1.82 4.17
N ARG A 128 6.15 -1.47 5.45
CA ARG A 128 7.15 -0.75 6.23
C ARG A 128 8.44 -1.54 6.48
N PHE A 129 8.44 -2.84 6.29
CA PHE A 129 9.65 -3.67 6.42
C PHE A 129 10.62 -3.51 5.24
N ALA A 130 10.26 -2.82 4.15
CA ALA A 130 11.18 -2.54 3.05
C ALA A 130 12.15 -1.44 3.46
N ASP A 131 13.18 -1.84 4.18
CA ASP A 131 14.22 -1.00 4.79
C ASP A 131 15.49 -1.85 4.94
N GLY A 132 16.66 -1.25 4.71
CA GLY A 132 17.93 -1.98 4.72
C GLY A 132 18.32 -2.61 6.06
N PHE A 133 17.95 -2.03 7.20
CA PHE A 133 18.19 -2.67 8.51
C PHE A 133 17.30 -3.88 8.70
N GLU A 134 16.01 -3.75 8.40
CA GLU A 134 15.05 -4.86 8.47
C GLU A 134 15.41 -5.99 7.50
N TYR A 135 16.05 -5.66 6.37
CA TYR A 135 16.55 -6.65 5.39
C TYR A 135 17.90 -7.26 5.77
N GLY A 136 18.50 -6.85 6.89
CA GLY A 136 19.78 -7.38 7.38
C GLY A 136 21.00 -6.86 6.62
N LEU A 137 20.88 -5.76 5.87
CA LEU A 137 22.00 -5.11 5.17
C LEU A 137 22.91 -4.31 6.11
N GLY A 138 22.42 -4.00 7.31
CA GLY A 138 23.14 -3.27 8.37
C GLY A 138 23.30 -1.77 8.12
N ALA A 139 23.01 -1.30 6.91
CA ALA A 139 22.91 0.11 6.53
C ALA A 139 22.15 0.23 5.20
N GLU A 140 21.65 1.43 4.91
CA GLU A 140 21.04 1.77 3.62
C GLU A 140 21.45 3.18 3.21
N ILE A 141 21.80 3.39 1.93
CA ILE A 141 22.00 4.75 1.36
C ILE A 141 20.68 5.34 0.84
N GLY A 142 19.78 4.47 0.39
CA GLY A 142 18.42 4.74 -0.03
C GLY A 142 17.79 3.50 -0.66
N ILE A 143 16.55 3.66 -1.14
CA ILE A 143 15.79 2.59 -1.79
C ILE A 143 15.71 2.86 -3.28
N SER A 144 16.16 1.91 -4.10
CA SER A 144 16.09 1.98 -5.56
C SER A 144 14.86 1.25 -6.07
N THR A 145 14.08 1.89 -6.94
CA THR A 145 13.00 1.23 -7.70
C THR A 145 13.45 0.77 -9.08
N ASP A 146 14.62 1.22 -9.54
CA ASP A 146 15.17 0.91 -10.85
C ASP A 146 15.55 -0.57 -11.00
N LYS A 147 15.50 -1.06 -12.24
CA LYS A 147 15.77 -2.47 -12.56
C LYS A 147 17.23 -2.81 -12.79
N ILE A 148 18.08 -1.81 -13.01
CA ILE A 148 19.49 -2.00 -13.37
C ILE A 148 20.35 -1.71 -12.14
N HIS A 149 21.46 -2.46 -11.99
CA HIS A 149 22.47 -2.31 -10.94
C HIS A 149 22.02 -2.78 -9.54
N ALA A 150 21.18 -2.02 -8.86
CA ALA A 150 20.69 -2.35 -7.51
C ALA A 150 19.22 -1.97 -7.38
N ARG A 151 18.41 -2.83 -6.75
CA ARG A 151 16.95 -2.67 -6.61
C ARG A 151 16.51 -3.06 -5.20
N GLY A 152 15.63 -2.26 -4.61
CA GLY A 152 15.22 -2.35 -3.20
C GLY A 152 16.14 -1.51 -2.30
N PRO A 153 16.12 -1.75 -0.98
CA PRO A 153 17.11 -1.23 -0.04
C PRO A 153 18.55 -1.44 -0.53
N VAL A 154 19.32 -0.35 -0.67
CA VAL A 154 20.68 -0.39 -1.21
C VAL A 154 21.70 -0.30 -0.08
N GLY A 155 22.34 -1.44 0.23
CA GLY A 155 23.47 -1.54 1.16
C GLY A 155 24.83 -1.31 0.49
N MET A 156 25.91 -1.71 1.16
CA MET A 156 27.29 -1.48 0.68
C MET A 156 27.55 -2.06 -0.72
N GLU A 157 27.01 -3.24 -1.03
CA GLU A 157 27.24 -3.91 -2.32
C GLU A 157 26.77 -3.08 -3.51
N GLY A 158 25.66 -2.35 -3.36
CA GLY A 158 25.12 -1.47 -4.39
C GLY A 158 25.98 -0.23 -4.67
N LEU A 159 27.03 0.00 -3.88
CA LEU A 159 28.03 1.05 -4.11
C LEU A 159 29.34 0.50 -4.70
N THR A 160 29.37 -0.79 -5.07
CA THR A 160 30.53 -1.45 -5.67
C THR A 160 30.33 -1.70 -7.16
N SER A 161 31.40 -2.09 -7.84
CA SER A 161 31.36 -2.53 -9.24
C SER A 161 32.21 -3.79 -9.41
N GLN A 162 31.88 -4.59 -10.41
CA GLN A 162 32.59 -5.82 -10.73
C GLN A 162 33.53 -5.59 -11.92
N LYS A 163 34.76 -6.10 -11.83
CA LYS A 163 35.73 -6.10 -12.93
C LYS A 163 36.31 -7.49 -13.14
N TYR A 164 36.67 -7.79 -14.38
CA TYR A 164 37.40 -9.01 -14.69
C TYR A 164 38.89 -8.82 -14.42
N ILE A 165 39.52 -9.85 -13.85
CA ILE A 165 40.96 -9.92 -13.65
C ILE A 165 41.44 -11.20 -14.31
N VAL A 166 42.38 -11.08 -15.25
CA VAL A 166 42.98 -12.21 -15.96
C VAL A 166 44.47 -12.20 -15.72
N LEU A 167 45.00 -13.27 -15.14
CA LEU A 167 46.43 -13.47 -14.94
C LEU A 167 46.97 -14.36 -16.05
N GLY A 168 47.70 -13.77 -16.99
CA GLY A 168 48.29 -14.46 -18.13
C GLY A 168 49.74 -14.90 -17.90
N SER A 169 50.18 -15.84 -18.73
CA SER A 169 51.54 -16.36 -18.83
C SER A 169 52.00 -16.55 -20.29
N GLY A 170 51.38 -15.84 -21.23
CA GLY A 170 51.72 -15.90 -22.66
C GLY A 170 50.60 -16.45 -23.55
N GLN A 171 49.35 -16.37 -23.13
CA GLN A 171 48.19 -16.81 -23.91
C GLN A 171 48.06 -15.94 -25.18
N ILE A 172 47.94 -16.61 -26.32
CA ILE A 172 47.63 -15.99 -27.62
C ILE A 172 46.20 -16.39 -27.98
N ARG A 173 45.41 -15.43 -28.48
CA ARG A 173 44.08 -15.70 -29.04
C ARG A 173 44.23 -15.76 -30.56
N THR A 174 44.15 -16.96 -31.14
CA THR A 174 44.10 -17.20 -32.59
C THR A 174 42.68 -17.20 -33.10
#